data_AF-A0A7X7H577-F1
#
_entry.id   AF-A0A7X7H577-F1
#
_cell.length_a   1.000
_cell.length_b   1.000
_cell.length_c   1.000
_cell.angle_alpha   90.00
_cell.angle_beta   90.00
_cell.angle_gamma   90.00
#
_symmetry.space_group_name_H-M   'P 1'
#
loop_
_entity.id
_entity.type
_entity.pdbx_description
1 polymer ?
#
loop_
_entity_poly.entity_id
_entity_poly.type
_entity_poly.pdbx_seq_one_letter_code
_entity_poly.pdbx_strand_id
1 'polypeptide(L)'
;MSTNKPNQEKIACPSKTENCTDEVKDPNYKCRLKGLIVEFRPKQGFGGEYGFDWLRIDDKDVKQQINRGDFTDEPYKEAILTGHKSNRARLTKEKAYEKLKKEYHQLTSQDSKGLVKREGYEDSTYYIPFLNIFSKKSSEALKKEIPSLMLAPPFEAELRLIFYASCIRPDKVIFEFPEEFEVNGNKSPYIWEDDVDFVAHHKNRESSKTFTVTCLNDISEKRYIEAYAVYNEGKASEEKLLAGKLCLLPNDKAHRQILKIAQVLVDVKPVPSLGSIKGEIEHDELKRLHSGLYQALIVPNILTKDSSGNNLELDLTQDSLWQLPNKATILMMEKYSQKKAEYEALLLQGKDQRSKILEA
;
A
#
# COMPACT_ATOMS: atom_id res chain seq x y z
N MET A 1 24.39 0.41 -49.86
CA MET A 1 23.26 1.17 -49.28
C MET A 1 23.46 1.20 -47.78
N SER A 2 24.04 2.27 -47.26
CA SER A 2 24.25 2.49 -45.83
C SER A 2 23.01 3.19 -45.29
N THR A 3 22.24 2.52 -44.44
CA THR A 3 21.06 3.10 -43.79
C THR A 3 21.50 3.91 -42.59
N ASN A 4 21.48 5.24 -42.75
CA ASN A 4 21.63 6.20 -41.66
C ASN A 4 20.55 5.93 -40.59
N LYS A 5 20.97 5.52 -39.40
CA LYS A 5 20.14 5.67 -38.19
C LYS A 5 19.97 7.17 -37.92
N PRO A 6 18.75 7.66 -37.60
CA PRO A 6 18.53 9.06 -37.29
C PRO A 6 19.35 9.43 -36.05
N ASN A 7 20.13 10.50 -36.16
CA ASN A 7 20.80 11.16 -35.05
C ASN A 7 19.74 11.54 -34.00
N GLN A 8 19.65 10.78 -32.92
CA GLN A 8 18.96 11.23 -31.71
C GLN A 8 19.80 12.35 -31.12
N GLU A 9 19.21 13.55 -30.99
CA GLU A 9 19.81 14.65 -30.26
C GLU A 9 20.23 14.15 -28.87
N LYS A 10 21.54 14.16 -28.59
CA LYS A 10 22.08 13.88 -27.26
C LYS A 10 21.57 14.96 -26.31
N ILE A 11 20.49 14.69 -25.59
CA ILE A 11 20.04 15.54 -24.48
C ILE A 11 21.08 15.38 -23.37
N ALA A 12 22.00 16.33 -23.27
CA ALA A 12 23.03 16.34 -22.23
C ALA A 12 22.35 16.39 -20.84
N CYS A 13 22.65 15.46 -19.94
CA CYS A 13 22.27 15.60 -18.52
C CYS A 13 23.30 16.52 -17.81
N PRO A 14 22.91 17.30 -16.79
CA PRO A 14 23.74 18.38 -16.25
C PRO A 14 24.83 17.90 -15.28
N SER A 15 26.07 18.36 -15.52
CA SER A 15 27.34 17.85 -14.96
C SER A 15 27.79 18.41 -13.60
N LYS A 16 26.88 18.74 -12.68
CA LYS A 16 27.25 19.14 -11.31
C LYS A 16 26.25 18.63 -10.27
N THR A 17 26.73 17.81 -9.34
CA THR A 17 26.01 17.31 -8.16
C THR A 17 26.70 17.71 -6.87
N GLU A 18 25.90 18.20 -5.92
CA GLU A 18 26.20 18.12 -4.48
C GLU A 18 25.26 17.03 -3.90
N ASN A 19 25.83 16.15 -3.08
CA ASN A 19 25.14 14.97 -2.53
C ASN A 19 24.01 15.36 -1.58
N CYS A 20 22.90 14.62 -1.65
CA CYS A 20 21.73 14.81 -0.82
C CYS A 20 21.77 13.90 0.42
N THR A 21 22.36 14.39 1.50
CA THR A 21 22.31 13.77 2.83
C THR A 21 21.45 14.64 3.75
N ASP A 22 20.15 14.34 3.76
CA ASP A 22 19.09 14.72 4.72
C ASP A 22 18.76 16.19 5.07
N GLU A 23 17.45 16.37 5.34
CA GLU A 23 16.73 17.52 5.90
C GLU A 23 17.23 18.93 5.57
N VAL A 24 17.03 19.36 4.33
CA VAL A 24 17.17 20.79 4.05
C VAL A 24 15.90 21.53 4.46
N LYS A 25 15.98 22.24 5.59
CA LYS A 25 14.97 23.21 6.07
C LYS A 25 14.97 24.53 5.29
N ASP A 26 15.89 24.70 4.34
CA ASP A 26 15.94 25.86 3.45
C ASP A 26 15.05 25.62 2.21
N PRO A 27 13.97 26.41 2.02
CA PRO A 27 13.09 26.28 0.85
C PRO A 27 13.80 26.51 -0.50
N ASN A 28 15.02 27.07 -0.52
CA ASN A 28 15.84 27.28 -1.71
C ASN A 28 16.76 26.10 -2.04
N TYR A 29 17.00 25.17 -1.11
CA TYR A 29 17.80 23.96 -1.32
C TYR A 29 16.87 22.75 -1.40
N LYS A 30 16.48 22.39 -2.62
CA LYS A 30 15.65 21.21 -2.88
C LYS A 30 16.54 20.06 -3.30
N CYS A 31 16.52 18.95 -2.57
CA CYS A 31 17.09 17.70 -3.04
C CYS A 31 16.40 17.25 -4.33
N ARG A 32 17.20 16.84 -5.32
CA ARG A 32 16.74 16.70 -6.71
C ARG A 32 16.93 15.28 -7.22
N LEU A 33 15.88 14.75 -7.83
CA LEU A 33 15.98 13.55 -8.66
C LEU A 33 16.40 13.98 -10.06
N LYS A 34 17.41 13.35 -10.65
CA LYS A 34 17.94 13.71 -11.97
C LYS A 34 18.02 12.52 -12.92
N GLY A 35 17.51 12.72 -14.14
CA GLY A 35 17.65 11.82 -15.29
C GLY A 35 16.78 10.56 -15.26
N LEU A 36 16.67 9.92 -14.10
CA LEU A 36 15.78 8.80 -13.83
C LEU A 36 14.98 9.08 -12.56
N ILE A 37 13.72 8.67 -12.56
CA ILE A 37 12.87 8.60 -11.37
C ILE A 37 12.47 7.15 -11.14
N VAL A 38 12.66 6.66 -9.92
CA VAL A 38 12.27 5.33 -9.46
C VAL A 38 11.15 5.47 -8.43
N GLU A 39 10.00 4.91 -8.74
CA GLU A 39 8.85 4.85 -7.84
C GLU A 39 8.69 3.45 -7.29
N PHE A 40 8.52 3.37 -5.98
CA PHE A 40 8.13 2.16 -5.29
C PHE A 40 6.60 2.11 -5.23
N ARG A 41 6.03 0.96 -5.61
CA ARG A 41 4.59 0.70 -5.59
C ARG A 41 4.35 -0.67 -4.96
N PRO A 42 3.18 -0.93 -4.36
CA PRO A 42 2.85 -2.29 -3.95
C PRO A 42 2.77 -3.20 -5.18
N LYS A 43 3.06 -4.48 -5.00
CA LYS A 43 2.80 -5.49 -6.01
C LYS A 43 1.30 -5.55 -6.37
N GLN A 44 1.00 -6.15 -7.52
CA GLN A 44 -0.39 -6.47 -7.86
C GLN A 44 -0.98 -7.43 -6.83
N GLY A 45 -2.25 -7.20 -6.46
CA GLY A 45 -2.96 -8.02 -5.47
C GLY A 45 -2.52 -7.78 -4.02
N PHE A 46 -1.80 -6.70 -3.73
CA PHE A 46 -1.49 -6.29 -2.37
C PHE A 46 -2.78 -6.12 -1.54
N GLY A 47 -2.91 -6.95 -0.52
CA GLY A 47 -4.06 -7.00 0.39
C GLY A 47 -3.80 -6.34 1.74
N GLY A 48 -2.70 -5.59 1.88
CA GLY A 48 -2.29 -5.01 3.14
C GLY A 48 -1.53 -5.98 4.05
N GLU A 49 -0.73 -6.86 3.46
CA GLU A 49 0.10 -7.81 4.18
C GLU A 49 1.18 -7.12 5.01
N TYR A 50 1.66 -5.95 4.58
CA TYR A 50 2.66 -5.13 5.28
C TYR A 50 2.23 -3.66 5.18
N GLY A 51 2.75 -2.79 6.05
CA GLY A 51 2.39 -1.38 6.03
C GLY A 51 3.11 -0.66 4.90
N PHE A 52 2.41 -0.24 3.86
CA PHE A 52 2.99 0.53 2.78
C PHE A 52 2.04 1.61 2.33
N ASP A 53 2.56 2.82 2.15
CA ASP A 53 1.76 3.92 1.65
C ASP A 53 2.58 4.83 0.72
N TRP A 54 1.93 5.25 -0.35
CA TRP A 54 2.45 6.19 -1.33
C TRP A 54 1.35 7.18 -1.65
N LEU A 55 1.70 8.43 -1.90
CA LEU A 55 0.71 9.43 -2.24
C LEU A 55 0.12 9.14 -3.63
N ARG A 56 -1.12 8.64 -3.67
CA ARG A 56 -1.90 8.41 -4.90
C ARG A 56 -2.38 9.74 -5.49
N ILE A 57 -1.70 10.25 -6.52
CA ILE A 57 -2.00 11.56 -7.14
C ILE A 57 -2.97 11.42 -8.32
N ASP A 58 -2.59 10.73 -9.39
CA ASP A 58 -3.44 10.37 -10.55
C ASP A 58 -2.65 9.40 -11.44
N ASP A 59 -2.66 8.12 -11.06
CA ASP A 59 -1.97 7.07 -11.81
C ASP A 59 -2.85 6.65 -13.01
N LYS A 60 -2.91 7.50 -14.05
CA LYS A 60 -3.69 7.22 -15.27
C LYS A 60 -3.29 5.91 -15.96
N ASP A 61 -2.05 5.46 -15.79
CA ASP A 61 -1.55 4.20 -16.34
C ASP A 61 -2.04 2.94 -15.58
N VAL A 62 -2.52 3.08 -14.34
CA VAL A 62 -3.16 1.97 -13.61
C VAL A 62 -4.55 1.66 -14.21
N LYS A 63 -5.13 2.59 -14.99
CA LYS A 63 -6.43 2.39 -15.63
C LYS A 63 -6.44 1.29 -16.71
N GLN A 64 -5.29 0.84 -17.20
CA GLN A 64 -5.23 -0.29 -18.14
C GLN A 64 -5.19 -1.67 -17.46
N GLN A 65 -5.06 -1.73 -16.12
CA GLN A 65 -5.11 -2.98 -15.36
C GLN A 65 -6.55 -3.34 -14.92
N ILE A 66 -7.57 -2.56 -15.35
CA ILE A 66 -8.97 -2.57 -14.88
C ILE A 66 -9.81 -3.78 -15.35
N ASN A 67 -9.29 -4.71 -16.16
CA ASN A 67 -10.12 -5.81 -16.69
C ASN A 67 -10.45 -6.93 -15.68
N ARG A 68 -10.24 -6.74 -14.37
CA ARG A 68 -10.49 -7.79 -13.36
C ARG A 68 -11.21 -7.33 -12.08
N GLY A 69 -12.08 -6.33 -12.09
CA GLY A 69 -13.03 -6.09 -10.99
C GLY A 69 -12.44 -5.83 -9.59
N ASP A 70 -11.11 -5.75 -9.47
CA ASP A 70 -10.38 -5.51 -8.23
C ASP A 70 -10.18 -4.01 -8.03
N PHE A 71 -10.31 -3.59 -6.77
CA PHE A 71 -10.24 -2.22 -6.25
C PHE A 71 -9.35 -1.28 -7.08
N THR A 72 -9.95 -0.22 -7.61
CA THR A 72 -9.18 0.86 -8.23
C THR A 72 -8.42 1.60 -7.14
N ASP A 73 -7.10 1.74 -7.28
CA ASP A 73 -6.28 2.68 -6.50
C ASP A 73 -6.69 4.12 -6.85
N GLU A 74 -7.85 4.56 -6.36
CA GLU A 74 -8.37 5.89 -6.60
C GLU A 74 -7.38 6.92 -6.01
N PRO A 75 -7.08 8.01 -6.74
CA PRO A 75 -6.36 9.14 -6.20
C PRO A 75 -6.84 9.56 -4.82
N TYR A 76 -5.91 9.86 -3.91
CA TYR A 76 -6.26 10.39 -2.58
C TYR A 76 -7.08 11.66 -2.68
N LYS A 77 -6.78 12.49 -3.70
CA LYS A 77 -7.56 13.68 -3.97
C LYS A 77 -9.03 13.37 -4.19
N GLU A 78 -9.39 12.21 -4.71
CA GLU A 78 -10.79 11.81 -4.93
C GLU A 78 -11.38 11.02 -3.76
N ALA A 79 -10.60 10.10 -3.17
CA ALA A 79 -11.02 9.24 -2.07
C ALA A 79 -11.24 9.99 -0.74
N ILE A 80 -10.53 11.11 -0.51
CA ILE A 80 -10.68 11.90 0.73
C ILE A 80 -12.02 12.64 0.71
N LEU A 81 -12.88 12.36 1.70
CA LEU A 81 -14.16 13.06 1.86
C LEU A 81 -14.05 14.31 2.74
N THR A 82 -13.18 14.27 3.76
CA THR A 82 -12.98 15.35 4.73
C THR A 82 -11.71 15.10 5.55
N GLY A 83 -11.32 16.04 6.41
CA GLY A 83 -10.22 15.87 7.36
C GLY A 83 -10.57 16.42 8.74
N HIS A 84 -9.94 15.89 9.78
CA HIS A 84 -10.16 16.37 11.15
C HIS A 84 -9.51 17.76 11.34
N LYS A 85 -10.31 18.72 11.81
CA LYS A 85 -9.85 20.00 12.37
C LYS A 85 -10.21 19.99 13.86
N SER A 86 -9.39 20.61 14.71
CA SER A 86 -9.66 20.71 16.16
C SER A 86 -11.09 21.20 16.44
N ASN A 87 -11.66 20.83 17.59
CA ASN A 87 -12.97 21.27 18.09
C ASN A 87 -14.16 20.95 17.16
N ARG A 88 -14.35 19.68 16.81
CA ARG A 88 -15.48 19.14 15.99
C ARG A 88 -15.61 19.74 14.58
N ALA A 89 -14.75 20.68 14.19
CA ALA A 89 -14.74 21.24 12.86
C ALA A 89 -14.11 20.25 11.87
N ARG A 90 -14.54 20.33 10.61
CA ARG A 90 -14.04 19.49 9.52
C ARG A 90 -13.29 20.34 8.50
N LEU A 91 -12.20 19.81 7.96
CA LEU A 91 -11.54 20.36 6.79
C LEU A 91 -12.37 20.05 5.55
N THR A 92 -12.29 20.92 4.55
CA THR A 92 -12.75 20.58 3.20
C THR A 92 -11.85 19.48 2.62
N LYS A 93 -12.36 18.79 1.60
CA LYS A 93 -11.63 17.75 0.86
C LYS A 93 -10.25 18.24 0.39
N GLU A 94 -10.18 19.45 -0.16
CA GLU A 94 -8.95 20.07 -0.69
C GLU A 94 -7.96 20.35 0.45
N LYS A 95 -8.43 20.95 1.56
CA LYS A 95 -7.56 21.25 2.70
C LYS A 95 -7.05 19.98 3.38
N ALA A 96 -7.86 18.93 3.41
CA ALA A 96 -7.46 17.62 3.94
C ALA A 96 -6.37 17.00 3.04
N TYR A 97 -6.54 17.03 1.72
CA TYR A 97 -5.53 16.56 0.77
C TYR A 97 -4.23 17.36 0.85
N GLU A 98 -4.29 18.70 0.90
CA GLU A 98 -3.11 19.55 1.09
C GLU A 98 -2.38 19.27 2.41
N LYS A 99 -3.13 18.91 3.46
CA LYS A 99 -2.53 18.49 4.73
C LYS A 99 -1.85 17.13 4.59
N LEU A 100 -2.50 16.15 3.97
CA LEU A 100 -1.92 14.83 3.73
C LEU A 100 -0.60 14.92 2.96
N LYS A 101 -0.52 15.73 1.90
CA LYS A 101 0.71 15.93 1.12
C LYS A 101 1.92 16.36 1.96
N LYS A 102 1.68 17.07 3.08
CA LYS A 102 2.73 17.55 3.99
C LYS A 102 3.23 16.47 4.95
N GLU A 103 2.49 15.38 5.13
CA GLU A 103 2.94 14.23 5.94
C GLU A 103 4.04 13.42 5.20
N TYR A 104 4.12 13.55 3.87
CA TYR A 104 5.15 12.91 3.05
C TYR A 104 6.38 13.80 2.93
N HIS A 105 7.57 13.18 2.97
CA HIS A 105 8.80 13.86 2.58
C HIS A 105 8.80 14.10 1.08
N GLN A 106 9.30 15.25 0.65
CA GLN A 106 9.20 15.70 -0.74
C GLN A 106 10.58 15.96 -1.32
N LEU A 107 10.81 15.45 -2.54
CA LEU A 107 11.94 15.79 -3.40
C LEU A 107 11.41 16.49 -4.65
N THR A 108 12.29 17.12 -5.43
CA THR A 108 11.93 17.75 -6.70
C THR A 108 12.60 17.04 -7.87
N SER A 109 11.83 16.67 -8.87
CA SER A 109 12.32 16.03 -10.10
C SER A 109 12.82 17.07 -11.10
N GLN A 110 14.03 16.89 -11.63
CA GLN A 110 14.66 17.81 -12.58
C GLN A 110 15.49 17.10 -13.65
N ASP A 111 15.71 17.78 -14.77
CA ASP A 111 16.67 17.39 -15.80
C ASP A 111 17.52 18.62 -16.22
N SER A 112 18.25 18.53 -17.33
CA SER A 112 19.04 19.65 -17.86
C SER A 112 18.19 20.81 -18.38
N LYS A 113 16.90 20.57 -18.69
CA LYS A 113 15.96 21.56 -19.22
C LYS A 113 15.12 22.22 -18.11
N GLY A 114 15.10 21.65 -16.90
CA GLY A 114 14.49 22.26 -15.72
C GLY A 114 13.68 21.28 -14.90
N LEU A 115 12.53 21.74 -14.38
CA LEU A 115 11.61 20.89 -13.60
C LEU A 115 10.95 19.84 -14.50
N VAL A 116 11.02 18.58 -14.08
CA VAL A 116 10.43 17.46 -14.81
C VAL A 116 9.08 17.13 -14.22
N LYS A 117 8.03 17.28 -15.04
CA LYS A 117 6.68 16.84 -14.72
C LYS A 117 6.45 15.47 -15.36
N ARG A 118 6.16 14.46 -14.54
CA ARG A 118 5.79 13.11 -15.00
C ARG A 118 4.38 13.11 -15.59
N GLU A 119 4.12 12.20 -16.52
CA GLU A 119 2.77 11.97 -17.03
C GLU A 119 1.85 11.52 -15.88
N GLY A 120 0.66 12.11 -15.78
CA GLY A 120 -0.28 11.85 -14.68
C GLY A 120 -0.04 12.67 -13.40
N TYR A 121 1.11 13.32 -13.24
CA TYR A 121 1.39 14.12 -12.04
C TYR A 121 0.93 15.57 -12.20
N GLU A 122 0.59 16.25 -11.10
CA GLU A 122 0.20 17.67 -11.11
C GLU A 122 1.41 18.59 -11.31
N ASP A 123 2.55 18.24 -10.71
CA ASP A 123 3.80 19.02 -10.67
C ASP A 123 5.07 18.13 -10.76
N SER A 124 6.22 18.69 -10.40
CA SER A 124 7.53 18.01 -10.37
C SER A 124 7.89 17.42 -9.01
N THR A 125 6.92 17.35 -8.08
CA THR A 125 7.16 16.87 -6.73
C THR A 125 7.19 15.34 -6.70
N TYR A 126 8.21 14.79 -6.03
CA TYR A 126 8.33 13.38 -5.71
C TYR A 126 8.04 13.19 -4.22
N TYR A 127 6.95 12.50 -3.92
CA TYR A 127 6.57 12.17 -2.54
C TYR A 127 7.19 10.82 -2.18
N ILE A 128 8.05 10.81 -1.16
CA ILE A 128 8.77 9.62 -0.72
C ILE A 128 7.75 8.67 -0.04
N PRO A 129 7.52 7.45 -0.57
CA PRO A 129 6.67 6.46 0.08
C PRO A 129 7.25 5.98 1.41
N PHE A 130 6.40 5.38 2.24
CA PHE A 130 6.79 4.80 3.53
C PHE A 130 6.55 3.30 3.55
N LEU A 131 7.46 2.57 4.19
CA LEU A 131 7.34 1.16 4.50
C LEU A 131 7.41 0.99 6.03
N ASN A 132 6.42 0.28 6.55
CA ASN A 132 6.29 -0.11 7.94
C ASN A 132 6.21 -1.64 8.01
N ILE A 133 7.20 -2.26 8.64
CA ILE A 133 7.39 -3.71 8.59
C ILE A 133 8.07 -4.20 9.85
N PHE A 134 7.77 -5.41 10.32
CA PHE A 134 8.48 -6.00 11.46
C PHE A 134 9.84 -6.51 11.01
N SER A 135 10.79 -6.63 11.93
CA SER A 135 12.01 -7.41 11.65
C SER A 135 11.75 -8.90 11.78
N LYS A 136 12.51 -9.72 11.06
CA LYS A 136 12.51 -11.17 11.20
C LYS A 136 12.74 -11.60 12.64
N LYS A 137 13.74 -10.99 13.29
CA LYS A 137 14.05 -11.21 14.71
C LYS A 137 12.83 -10.97 15.61
N SER A 138 12.14 -9.85 15.43
CA SER A 138 10.97 -9.51 16.24
C SER A 138 9.75 -10.36 15.93
N SER A 139 9.50 -10.66 14.67
CA SER A 139 8.40 -11.52 14.23
C SER A 139 8.51 -12.92 14.85
N GLU A 140 9.70 -13.52 14.77
CA GLU A 140 9.99 -14.82 15.38
C GLU A 140 9.87 -14.80 16.90
N ALA A 141 10.31 -13.72 17.56
CA ALA A 141 10.17 -13.56 19.00
C ALA A 141 8.69 -13.43 19.41
N LEU A 142 7.91 -12.59 18.73
CA LEU A 142 6.49 -12.37 19.00
C LEU A 142 5.66 -13.64 18.81
N LYS A 143 5.94 -14.43 17.78
CA LYS A 143 5.28 -15.71 17.55
C LYS A 143 5.53 -16.73 18.68
N LYS A 144 6.69 -16.65 19.35
CA LYS A 144 7.02 -17.47 20.53
C LYS A 144 6.39 -16.93 21.81
N GLU A 145 6.42 -15.61 22.01
CA GLU A 145 5.92 -14.94 23.21
C GLU A 145 4.38 -14.93 23.31
N ILE A 146 3.68 -14.95 22.16
CA ILE A 146 2.23 -14.89 22.08
C ILE A 146 1.72 -16.17 21.38
N PRO A 147 1.47 -17.26 22.14
CA PRO A 147 1.01 -18.53 21.56
C PRO A 147 -0.34 -18.44 20.83
N SER A 148 -1.19 -17.47 21.18
CA SER A 148 -2.47 -17.19 20.53
C SER A 148 -2.32 -16.53 19.16
N LEU A 149 -1.12 -16.05 18.81
CA LEU A 149 -0.88 -15.36 17.56
C LEU A 149 -1.00 -16.35 16.40
N MET A 150 -2.03 -16.23 15.58
CA MET A 150 -2.24 -17.18 14.47
C MET A 150 -1.20 -17.00 13.37
N LEU A 151 -0.97 -15.76 12.96
CA LEU A 151 -0.04 -15.40 11.90
C LEU A 151 1.15 -14.65 12.49
N ALA A 152 2.36 -15.05 12.12
CA ALA A 152 3.54 -14.29 12.49
C ALA A 152 3.50 -12.90 11.82
N PRO A 153 3.99 -11.83 12.47
CA PRO A 153 4.08 -10.53 11.84
C PRO A 153 4.97 -10.58 10.58
N PRO A 154 4.64 -9.86 9.52
CA PRO A 154 5.39 -9.91 8.27
C PRO A 154 6.70 -9.12 8.39
N PHE A 155 7.77 -9.70 7.85
CA PHE A 155 9.09 -9.08 7.80
C PHE A 155 9.65 -8.93 6.36
N GLU A 156 8.84 -9.29 5.36
CA GLU A 156 9.13 -9.13 3.94
C GLU A 156 8.03 -8.31 3.26
N ALA A 157 8.43 -7.39 2.38
CA ALA A 157 7.54 -6.58 1.57
C ALA A 157 7.90 -6.71 0.09
N GLU A 158 6.93 -7.15 -0.71
CA GLU A 158 7.08 -7.31 -2.16
C GLU A 158 6.51 -6.10 -2.89
N LEU A 159 7.40 -5.31 -3.49
CA LEU A 159 7.08 -4.10 -4.21
C LEU A 159 7.28 -4.31 -5.71
N ARG A 160 6.64 -3.48 -6.51
CA ARG A 160 6.98 -3.28 -7.93
C ARG A 160 7.67 -1.93 -8.09
N LEU A 161 8.52 -1.83 -9.10
CA LEU A 161 9.19 -0.58 -9.44
C LEU A 161 8.62 -0.01 -10.72
N ILE A 162 8.37 1.30 -10.72
CA ILE A 162 8.08 2.06 -11.92
C ILE A 162 9.23 3.03 -12.17
N PHE A 163 9.73 3.00 -13.39
CA PHE A 163 10.80 3.85 -13.85
C PHE A 163 10.28 4.90 -14.82
N TYR A 164 10.76 6.13 -14.66
CA TYR A 164 10.54 7.22 -15.60
C TYR A 164 11.89 7.84 -15.97
N ALA A 165 12.31 7.66 -17.22
CA ALA A 165 13.56 8.24 -17.74
C ALA A 165 13.27 9.58 -18.44
N SER A 166 13.91 10.66 -18.00
CA SER A 166 13.70 12.01 -18.57
C SER A 166 14.78 12.43 -19.57
N CYS A 167 16.02 11.92 -19.47
CA CYS A 167 17.09 12.30 -20.39
C CYS A 167 17.82 11.11 -21.01
N ILE A 168 18.68 10.44 -20.27
CA ILE A 168 19.56 9.38 -20.79
C ILE A 168 19.26 8.06 -20.08
N ARG A 169 19.37 6.96 -20.81
CA ARG A 169 19.35 5.61 -20.25
C ARG A 169 20.53 5.44 -19.28
N PRO A 170 20.31 5.12 -18.00
CA PRO A 170 21.41 4.80 -17.10
C PRO A 170 22.11 3.51 -17.53
N ASP A 171 23.41 3.41 -17.23
CA ASP A 171 24.18 2.18 -17.44
C ASP A 171 23.75 1.10 -16.44
N LYS A 172 23.49 1.50 -15.19
CA LYS A 172 22.97 0.63 -14.13
C LYS A 172 22.13 1.43 -13.13
N VAL A 173 21.21 0.74 -12.47
CA VAL A 173 20.49 1.25 -11.30
C VAL A 173 21.00 0.51 -10.07
N ILE A 174 21.35 1.24 -9.02
CA ILE A 174 21.88 0.71 -7.76
C ILE A 174 20.95 1.10 -6.62
N PHE A 175 20.68 0.18 -5.72
CA PHE A 175 19.98 0.42 -4.47
C PHE A 175 20.95 0.36 -3.31
N GLU A 176 20.99 1.41 -2.51
CA GLU A 176 21.72 1.45 -1.24
C GLU A 176 20.75 1.50 -0.08
N PHE A 177 21.03 0.72 0.95
CA PHE A 177 20.15 0.55 2.09
C PHE A 177 20.93 0.15 3.35
N PRO A 178 20.35 0.39 4.54
CA PRO A 178 20.94 0.02 5.83
C PRO A 178 21.17 -1.50 5.97
N GLU A 179 22.14 -1.89 6.80
CA GLU A 179 22.57 -3.29 7.00
C GLU A 179 21.52 -4.18 7.66
N GLU A 180 20.54 -3.57 8.35
CA GLU A 180 19.39 -4.25 8.94
C GLU A 180 18.41 -4.78 7.89
N PHE A 181 18.65 -4.49 6.61
CA PHE A 181 17.77 -4.85 5.51
C PHE A 181 18.53 -5.60 4.40
N GLU A 182 17.79 -6.44 3.70
CA GLU A 182 18.19 -7.06 2.44
C GLU A 182 17.18 -6.70 1.35
N VAL A 183 17.67 -6.58 0.12
CA VAL A 183 16.84 -6.40 -1.07
C VAL A 183 17.07 -7.61 -1.98
N ASN A 184 16.00 -8.33 -2.31
CA ASN A 184 16.04 -9.57 -3.07
C ASN A 184 17.08 -10.57 -2.54
N GLY A 185 17.23 -10.66 -1.21
CA GLY A 185 18.21 -11.52 -0.54
C GLY A 185 19.68 -11.07 -0.66
N ASN A 186 19.93 -9.83 -1.11
CA ASN A 186 21.26 -9.26 -1.24
C ASN A 186 21.49 -8.12 -0.25
N LYS A 187 22.75 -7.92 0.14
CA LYS A 187 23.20 -6.78 0.95
C LYS A 187 23.43 -5.54 0.08
N SER A 188 23.46 -4.38 0.72
CA SER A 188 23.77 -3.11 0.07
C SER A 188 25.26 -3.03 -0.33
N PRO A 189 25.59 -2.45 -1.50
CA PRO A 189 24.69 -2.00 -2.56
C PRO A 189 24.18 -3.17 -3.43
N TYR A 190 22.93 -3.09 -3.88
CA TYR A 190 22.33 -4.05 -4.82
C TYR A 190 22.17 -3.45 -6.22
N ILE A 191 22.67 -4.11 -7.25
CA ILE A 191 22.50 -3.69 -8.64
C ILE A 191 21.18 -4.26 -9.17
N TRP A 192 20.33 -3.41 -9.74
CA TRP A 192 19.06 -3.84 -10.33
C TRP A 192 19.29 -4.57 -11.65
N GLU A 193 18.98 -5.85 -11.67
CA GLU A 193 19.11 -6.70 -12.84
C GLU A 193 17.75 -6.88 -13.53
N ASP A 194 17.16 -5.83 -14.11
CA ASP A 194 15.98 -5.98 -14.97
C ASP A 194 16.20 -5.28 -16.32
N ASP A 195 15.69 -5.88 -17.38
CA ASP A 195 15.77 -5.35 -18.74
C ASP A 195 14.67 -4.31 -18.95
N VAL A 196 14.69 -3.25 -18.15
CA VAL A 196 13.76 -2.12 -18.32
C VAL A 196 14.14 -1.36 -19.59
N ASP A 197 13.22 -1.32 -20.55
CA ASP A 197 13.43 -0.59 -21.80
C ASP A 197 13.24 0.93 -21.59
N PHE A 198 14.36 1.61 -21.36
CA PHE A 198 14.44 3.07 -21.25
C PHE A 198 14.45 3.80 -22.62
N VAL A 199 14.26 3.11 -23.75
CA VAL A 199 14.33 3.73 -25.10
C VAL A 199 13.24 4.78 -25.33
N ALA A 200 12.10 4.68 -24.63
CA ALA A 200 11.05 5.69 -24.70
C ALA A 200 11.15 6.68 -23.54
N HIS A 201 11.79 7.82 -23.79
CA HIS A 201 11.84 8.93 -22.84
C HIS A 201 10.45 9.43 -22.46
N HIS A 202 10.34 9.96 -21.25
CA HIS A 202 9.13 10.57 -20.70
C HIS A 202 7.92 9.65 -20.59
N LYS A 203 8.14 8.34 -20.50
CA LYS A 203 7.07 7.34 -20.25
C LYS A 203 7.37 6.52 -19.01
N ASN A 204 6.32 6.18 -18.28
CA ASN A 204 6.38 5.25 -17.17
C ASN A 204 6.64 3.83 -17.69
N ARG A 205 7.55 3.11 -17.04
CA ARG A 205 7.90 1.72 -17.34
C ARG A 205 7.88 0.90 -16.06
N GLU A 206 6.97 -0.06 -15.98
CA GLU A 206 6.94 -1.00 -14.87
C GLU A 206 8.01 -2.07 -15.08
N SER A 207 8.69 -2.43 -14.00
CA SER A 207 9.63 -3.55 -13.97
C SER A 207 8.90 -4.87 -14.18
N SER A 208 9.57 -5.82 -14.84
CA SER A 208 9.08 -7.20 -14.91
C SER A 208 9.34 -7.99 -13.62
N LYS A 209 10.25 -7.50 -12.78
CA LYS A 209 10.71 -8.15 -11.55
C LYS A 209 10.09 -7.52 -10.30
N THR A 210 9.94 -8.35 -9.28
CA THR A 210 9.55 -7.90 -7.94
C THR A 210 10.76 -7.39 -7.18
N PHE A 211 10.55 -6.34 -6.40
CA PHE A 211 11.51 -5.74 -5.47
C PHE A 211 11.11 -6.13 -4.04
N THR A 212 11.75 -7.15 -3.51
CA THR A 212 11.48 -7.70 -2.17
C THR A 212 12.41 -7.06 -1.14
N VAL A 213 11.84 -6.34 -0.19
CA VAL A 213 12.55 -5.78 0.97
C VAL A 213 12.36 -6.71 2.16
N THR A 214 13.46 -7.15 2.77
CA THR A 214 13.46 -7.98 3.97
C THR A 214 14.06 -7.20 5.13
N CYS A 215 13.36 -7.12 6.26
CA CYS A 215 13.88 -6.50 7.48
C CYS A 215 14.46 -7.59 8.40
N LEU A 216 15.77 -7.58 8.60
CA LEU A 216 16.46 -8.55 9.44
C LEU A 216 16.41 -8.17 10.92
N ASN A 217 16.67 -6.89 11.22
CA ASN A 217 16.77 -6.34 12.57
C ASN A 217 15.92 -5.08 12.75
N ASP A 218 15.51 -4.83 13.98
CA ASP A 218 14.74 -3.62 14.33
C ASP A 218 15.57 -2.35 14.13
N ILE A 219 14.92 -1.28 13.70
CA ILE A 219 15.44 0.08 13.61
C ILE A 219 14.65 1.01 14.54
N SER A 220 15.36 1.91 15.21
CA SER A 220 14.79 2.88 16.17
C SER A 220 14.56 4.27 15.59
N GLU A 221 15.07 4.51 14.39
CA GLU A 221 14.99 5.78 13.68
C GLU A 221 14.67 5.55 12.19
N LYS A 222 14.19 6.60 11.51
CA LYS A 222 13.88 6.52 10.09
C LYS A 222 15.15 6.22 9.31
N ARG A 223 15.06 5.28 8.38
CA ARG A 223 16.13 4.96 7.41
C ARG A 223 15.58 5.05 6.00
N TYR A 224 16.43 4.89 5.00
CA TYR A 224 16.04 4.96 3.60
C TYR A 224 16.64 3.84 2.79
N ILE A 225 15.87 3.35 1.82
CA ILE A 225 16.41 2.69 0.63
C ILE A 225 16.51 3.76 -0.46
N GLU A 226 17.70 3.97 -0.97
CA GLU A 226 18.02 5.00 -1.96
C GLU A 226 18.31 4.34 -3.30
N ALA A 227 17.56 4.73 -4.33
CA ALA A 227 17.78 4.27 -5.69
C ALA A 227 18.66 5.30 -6.41
N TYR A 228 19.71 4.82 -7.08
CA TYR A 228 20.65 5.64 -7.83
C TYR A 228 20.72 5.18 -9.29
N ALA A 229 20.70 6.15 -10.19
CA ALA A 229 21.07 5.95 -11.59
C ALA A 229 22.57 6.22 -11.75
N VAL A 230 23.29 5.30 -12.38
CA VAL A 230 24.72 5.46 -12.67
C VAL A 230 24.91 5.63 -14.16
N TYR A 231 25.70 6.66 -14.52
CA TYR A 231 26.02 7.04 -15.88
C TYR A 231 27.55 7.04 -16.06
N ASN A 232 28.01 6.28 -17.04
CA ASN A 232 29.41 6.06 -17.31
C ASN A 232 29.88 6.73 -18.61
N GLU A 233 28.99 7.13 -19.52
CA GLU A 233 29.22 7.96 -20.75
C GLU A 233 30.59 7.81 -21.48
N GLY A 234 31.30 6.67 -21.36
CA GLY A 234 32.69 6.54 -21.80
C GLY A 234 33.72 7.43 -21.07
N LYS A 235 33.40 7.96 -19.88
CA LYS A 235 34.29 8.76 -19.02
C LYS A 235 34.99 7.88 -17.97
N ALA A 236 36.10 8.40 -17.41
CA ALA A 236 36.88 7.70 -16.39
C ALA A 236 36.22 7.65 -15.00
N SER A 237 35.18 8.46 -14.76
CA SER A 237 34.47 8.54 -13.48
C SER A 237 32.98 8.27 -13.67
N GLU A 238 32.43 7.36 -12.87
CA GLU A 238 30.99 7.08 -12.81
C GLU A 238 30.26 8.28 -12.17
N GLU A 239 29.21 8.80 -12.82
CA GLU A 239 28.31 9.77 -12.20
C GLU A 239 27.12 9.03 -11.58
N LYS A 240 26.96 9.17 -10.26
CA LYS A 240 25.90 8.52 -9.48
C LYS A 240 24.87 9.57 -9.06
N LEU A 241 23.63 9.45 -9.55
CA LEU A 241 22.54 10.41 -9.34
C LEU A 241 21.38 9.77 -8.58
N LEU A 242 20.85 10.46 -7.57
CA LEU A 242 19.67 9.98 -6.83
C LEU A 242 18.46 9.95 -7.78
N ALA A 243 17.81 8.79 -7.84
CA ALA A 243 16.68 8.51 -8.71
C ALA A 243 15.40 8.18 -7.93
N GLY A 244 15.49 7.79 -6.67
CA GLY A 244 14.31 7.54 -5.83
C GLY A 244 14.68 7.30 -4.38
N LYS A 245 13.68 7.37 -3.49
CA LYS A 245 13.82 7.03 -2.07
C LYS A 245 12.59 6.28 -1.59
N LEU A 246 12.78 5.31 -0.70
CA LEU A 246 11.75 4.68 0.11
C LEU A 246 12.10 4.89 1.58
N CYS A 247 11.18 5.45 2.38
CA CYS A 247 11.40 5.68 3.80
C CYS A 247 11.02 4.43 4.61
N LEU A 248 11.97 3.93 5.40
CA LEU A 248 11.80 2.83 6.34
C LEU A 248 11.47 3.44 7.71
N LEU A 249 10.28 3.14 8.23
CA LEU A 249 9.85 3.66 9.53
C LEU A 249 10.45 2.83 10.68
N PRO A 250 10.71 3.47 11.85
CA PRO A 250 11.12 2.76 13.06
C PRO A 250 10.15 1.64 13.42
N ASN A 251 10.69 0.47 13.78
CA ASN A 251 9.91 -0.74 14.05
C ASN A 251 10.36 -1.49 15.29
N ASP A 252 11.23 -0.88 16.11
CA ASP A 252 11.66 -1.41 17.38
C ASP A 252 10.51 -1.55 18.40
N LYS A 253 10.82 -2.05 19.60
CA LYS A 253 9.81 -2.27 20.63
C LYS A 253 9.07 -1.00 21.05
N ALA A 254 9.68 0.18 20.96
CA ALA A 254 9.04 1.45 21.32
C ALA A 254 8.01 1.91 20.28
N HIS A 255 8.15 1.44 19.04
CA HIS A 255 7.28 1.78 17.91
C HIS A 255 6.23 0.71 17.59
N ARG A 256 6.22 -0.39 18.34
CA ARG A 256 5.23 -1.48 18.24
C ARG A 256 4.23 -1.41 19.38
N GLN A 257 3.02 -1.87 19.13
CA GLN A 257 2.00 -1.99 20.17
C GLN A 257 1.44 -3.41 20.23
N ILE A 258 1.36 -3.98 21.43
CA ILE A 258 0.57 -5.21 21.66
C ILE A 258 -0.82 -4.80 22.11
N LEU A 259 -1.84 -5.15 21.32
CA LEU A 259 -3.23 -4.88 21.64
C LEU A 259 -3.89 -6.16 22.16
N LYS A 260 -4.38 -6.12 23.39
CA LYS A 260 -5.20 -7.22 23.94
C LYS A 260 -6.63 -7.06 23.45
N ILE A 261 -7.14 -8.07 22.76
CA ILE A 261 -8.49 -8.06 22.17
C ILE A 261 -9.24 -9.24 22.77
N ALA A 262 -10.40 -8.99 23.37
CA ALA A 262 -11.33 -10.07 23.74
C ALA A 262 -12.33 -10.24 22.60
N GLN A 263 -12.33 -11.40 21.96
CA GLN A 263 -13.33 -11.76 20.97
C GLN A 263 -14.44 -12.54 21.67
N VAL A 264 -15.67 -12.03 21.56
CA VAL A 264 -16.83 -12.53 22.29
C VAL A 264 -17.85 -13.06 21.29
N LEU A 265 -18.27 -14.31 21.48
CA LEU A 265 -19.38 -14.89 20.75
C LEU A 265 -20.68 -14.33 21.33
N VAL A 266 -21.46 -13.66 20.49
CA VAL A 266 -22.74 -13.10 20.90
C VAL A 266 -23.84 -14.09 20.53
N ASP A 267 -24.71 -14.39 21.49
CA ASP A 267 -25.96 -15.12 21.25
C ASP A 267 -27.15 -14.15 21.31
N VAL A 268 -27.98 -14.14 20.28
CA VAL A 268 -29.15 -13.27 20.16
C VAL A 268 -30.39 -14.08 19.85
N LYS A 269 -31.56 -13.55 20.23
CA LYS A 269 -32.86 -14.11 19.84
C LYS A 269 -33.66 -13.05 19.08
N PRO A 270 -33.36 -12.82 17.78
CA PRO A 270 -33.94 -11.70 17.04
C PRO A 270 -35.46 -11.80 16.89
N VAL A 271 -35.98 -13.04 16.87
CA VAL A 271 -37.40 -13.36 16.78
C VAL A 271 -37.79 -14.24 17.98
N PRO A 272 -38.71 -13.79 18.86
CA PRO A 272 -39.06 -14.53 20.07
C PRO A 272 -39.58 -15.96 19.84
N SER A 273 -40.19 -16.22 18.68
CA SER A 273 -40.75 -17.52 18.29
C SER A 273 -39.74 -18.48 17.64
N LEU A 274 -38.49 -18.06 17.39
CA LEU A 274 -37.43 -18.90 16.81
C LEU A 274 -36.36 -19.25 17.84
N GLY A 275 -35.47 -20.19 17.49
CA GLY A 275 -34.26 -20.49 18.26
C GLY A 275 -33.30 -19.30 18.32
N SER A 276 -32.36 -19.32 19.27
CA SER A 276 -31.30 -18.31 19.32
C SER A 276 -30.28 -18.53 18.20
N ILE A 277 -29.59 -17.46 17.82
CA ILE A 277 -28.54 -17.46 16.80
C ILE A 277 -27.27 -17.01 17.49
N LYS A 278 -26.28 -17.89 17.47
CA LYS A 278 -24.96 -17.65 18.02
C LYS A 278 -23.97 -17.38 16.89
N GLY A 279 -23.14 -16.36 17.07
CA GLY A 279 -22.04 -16.08 16.14
C GLY A 279 -21.01 -17.22 16.11
N GLU A 280 -20.23 -17.26 15.03
CA GLU A 280 -19.05 -18.12 14.88
C GLU A 280 -17.82 -17.24 14.62
N ILE A 281 -16.63 -17.75 14.97
CA ILE A 281 -15.36 -17.08 14.69
C ILE A 281 -14.77 -17.68 13.42
N GLU A 282 -14.77 -16.90 12.33
CA GLU A 282 -14.17 -17.35 11.08
C GLU A 282 -12.66 -17.12 11.05
N HIS A 283 -11.92 -18.12 10.57
CA HIS A 283 -10.46 -18.06 10.44
C HIS A 283 -10.00 -16.88 9.55
N ASP A 284 -10.74 -16.61 8.47
CA ASP A 284 -10.41 -15.56 7.51
C ASP A 284 -10.62 -14.14 8.08
N GLU A 285 -11.59 -13.96 8.97
CA GLU A 285 -11.77 -12.67 9.68
C GLU A 285 -10.59 -12.37 10.58
N LEU A 286 -10.11 -13.38 11.32
CA LEU A 286 -8.92 -13.25 12.15
C LEU A 286 -7.69 -12.94 11.30
N LYS A 287 -7.51 -13.63 10.16
CA LYS A 287 -6.43 -13.33 9.22
C LYS A 287 -6.47 -11.88 8.74
N ARG A 288 -7.64 -11.38 8.33
CA ARG A 288 -7.82 -9.97 7.91
C ARG A 288 -7.52 -8.99 9.04
N LEU A 289 -7.97 -9.28 10.26
CA LEU A 289 -7.68 -8.45 11.44
C LEU A 289 -6.17 -8.37 11.73
N HIS A 290 -5.48 -9.52 11.71
CA HIS A 290 -4.03 -9.58 11.86
C HIS A 290 -3.32 -8.74 10.80
N SER A 291 -3.62 -8.97 9.51
CA SER A 291 -3.01 -8.22 8.41
C SER A 291 -3.25 -6.72 8.53
N GLY A 292 -4.50 -6.30 8.82
CA GLY A 292 -4.83 -4.88 8.99
C GLY A 292 -4.07 -4.21 10.12
N LEU A 293 -3.90 -4.88 11.26
CA LEU A 293 -3.18 -4.35 12.41
C LEU A 293 -1.66 -4.33 12.22
N TYR A 294 -1.11 -5.33 11.52
CA TYR A 294 0.34 -5.38 11.23
C TYR A 294 0.84 -4.24 10.37
N GLN A 295 0.00 -3.66 9.49
CA GLN A 295 0.34 -2.46 8.73
C GLN A 295 0.73 -1.27 9.64
N ALA A 296 0.18 -1.23 10.86
CA ALA A 296 0.42 -0.20 11.86
C ALA A 296 1.39 -0.67 12.98
N LEU A 297 2.11 -1.77 12.78
CA LEU A 297 2.95 -2.40 13.82
C LEU A 297 2.17 -2.79 15.10
N ILE A 298 0.88 -3.07 14.96
CA ILE A 298 0.03 -3.51 16.07
C ILE A 298 -0.06 -5.04 16.05
N VAL A 299 0.30 -5.67 17.16
CA VAL A 299 0.23 -7.12 17.36
C VAL A 299 -1.03 -7.46 18.15
N PRO A 300 -2.04 -8.10 17.54
CA PRO A 300 -3.25 -8.46 18.26
C PRO A 300 -3.02 -9.74 19.08
N ASN A 301 -3.08 -9.60 20.41
CA ASN A 301 -3.19 -10.72 21.32
C ASN A 301 -4.68 -11.00 21.57
N ILE A 302 -5.24 -11.90 20.76
CA ILE A 302 -6.67 -12.20 20.76
C ILE A 302 -6.96 -13.30 21.79
N LEU A 303 -7.83 -12.97 22.74
CA LEU A 303 -8.39 -13.88 23.72
C LEU A 303 -9.76 -14.33 23.22
N THR A 304 -9.89 -15.62 22.96
CA THR A 304 -11.16 -16.26 22.57
C THR A 304 -11.76 -17.10 23.70
N LYS A 305 -10.97 -17.36 24.76
CA LYS A 305 -11.34 -18.23 25.88
C LYS A 305 -11.05 -17.59 27.22
N ASP A 306 -11.85 -17.97 28.23
CA ASP A 306 -11.62 -17.63 29.63
C ASP A 306 -10.51 -18.49 30.27
N SER A 307 -10.22 -18.24 31.55
CA SER A 307 -9.22 -19.01 32.32
C SER A 307 -9.55 -20.49 32.48
N SER A 308 -10.81 -20.87 32.26
CA SER A 308 -11.31 -22.24 32.36
C SER A 308 -11.31 -22.97 31.01
N GLY A 309 -10.94 -22.28 29.93
CA GLY A 309 -10.90 -22.82 28.57
C GLY A 309 -12.24 -22.78 27.82
N ASN A 310 -13.26 -22.14 28.39
CA ASN A 310 -14.55 -21.92 27.74
C ASN A 310 -14.46 -20.73 26.79
N ASN A 311 -15.27 -20.73 25.74
CA ASN A 311 -15.37 -19.56 24.87
C ASN A 311 -15.87 -18.34 25.66
N LEU A 312 -15.40 -17.15 25.28
CA LEU A 312 -15.97 -15.91 25.78
C LEU A 312 -17.32 -15.69 25.12
N GLU A 313 -18.39 -15.74 25.89
CA GLU A 313 -19.77 -15.70 25.40
C GLU A 313 -20.54 -14.55 26.06
N LEU A 314 -21.39 -13.89 25.28
CA LEU A 314 -22.32 -12.86 25.74
C LEU A 314 -23.74 -13.23 25.28
N ASP A 315 -24.58 -13.61 26.23
CA ASP A 315 -26.00 -13.89 25.99
C ASP A 315 -26.81 -12.59 26.01
N LEU A 316 -27.33 -12.21 24.85
CA LEU A 316 -28.23 -11.07 24.65
C LEU A 316 -29.64 -11.53 24.24
N THR A 317 -29.99 -12.81 24.44
CA THR A 317 -31.28 -13.37 24.00
C THR A 317 -32.48 -12.70 24.68
N GLN A 318 -32.29 -12.16 25.88
CA GLN A 318 -33.31 -11.42 26.63
C GLN A 318 -33.27 -9.89 26.40
N ASP A 319 -32.29 -9.38 25.65
CA ASP A 319 -32.14 -7.94 25.43
C ASP A 319 -33.08 -7.46 24.32
N SER A 320 -34.09 -6.66 24.70
CA SER A 320 -35.08 -6.10 23.79
C SER A 320 -34.50 -5.20 22.69
N LEU A 321 -33.30 -4.64 22.85
CA LEU A 321 -32.63 -3.84 21.81
C LEU A 321 -32.16 -4.69 20.62
N TRP A 322 -31.92 -5.99 20.86
CA TRP A 322 -31.48 -6.96 19.86
C TRP A 322 -32.63 -7.85 19.36
N GLN A 323 -33.84 -7.60 19.84
CA GLN A 323 -35.07 -8.20 19.33
C GLN A 323 -35.66 -7.30 18.23
N LEU A 324 -35.91 -7.86 17.06
CA LEU A 324 -36.51 -7.10 15.96
C LEU A 324 -37.92 -6.63 16.37
N PRO A 325 -38.28 -5.35 16.18
CA PRO A 325 -39.63 -4.89 16.47
C PRO A 325 -40.63 -5.68 15.61
N ASN A 326 -41.57 -6.30 16.30
CA ASN A 326 -42.43 -7.38 15.84
C ASN A 326 -43.15 -7.13 14.50
N LYS A 327 -43.33 -8.22 13.74
CA LYS A 327 -44.10 -8.40 12.49
C LYS A 327 -43.55 -7.83 11.18
N ALA A 328 -43.15 -6.55 11.10
CA ALA A 328 -42.80 -5.96 9.81
C ALA A 328 -41.53 -6.58 9.19
N THR A 329 -40.53 -6.87 10.02
CA THR A 329 -39.24 -7.46 9.59
C THR A 329 -39.36 -8.95 9.28
N ILE A 330 -40.22 -9.68 10.01
CA ILE A 330 -40.54 -11.09 9.71
C ILE A 330 -41.22 -11.19 8.34
N LEU A 331 -42.22 -10.35 8.08
CA LEU A 331 -42.85 -10.23 6.76
C LEU A 331 -41.87 -9.83 5.65
N MET A 332 -40.87 -8.99 5.96
CA MET A 332 -39.84 -8.59 5.00
C MET A 332 -38.86 -9.72 4.69
N MET A 333 -38.45 -10.50 5.70
CA MET A 333 -37.56 -11.65 5.54
C MET A 333 -38.25 -12.85 4.88
N GLU A 334 -39.53 -13.10 5.16
CA GLU A 334 -40.34 -14.10 4.47
C GLU A 334 -40.52 -13.74 2.99
N LYS A 335 -40.85 -12.46 2.68
CA LYS A 335 -40.92 -11.97 1.30
C LYS A 335 -39.57 -12.02 0.58
N TYR A 336 -38.47 -11.71 1.27
CA TYR A 336 -37.13 -11.79 0.70
C TYR A 336 -36.74 -13.25 0.40
N SER A 337 -37.03 -14.18 1.32
CA SER A 337 -36.75 -15.61 1.13
C SER A 337 -37.58 -16.21 0.00
N GLN A 338 -38.86 -15.84 -0.12
CA GLN A 338 -39.69 -16.21 -1.27
C GLN A 338 -39.13 -15.67 -2.59
N LYS A 339 -38.79 -14.37 -2.64
CA LYS A 339 -38.20 -13.77 -3.84
C LYS A 339 -36.85 -14.38 -4.21
N LYS A 340 -36.01 -14.73 -3.23
CA LYS A 340 -34.73 -15.39 -3.46
C LYS A 340 -34.93 -16.78 -4.07
N ALA A 341 -35.84 -17.59 -3.52
CA ALA A 341 -36.17 -18.90 -4.06
C ALA A 341 -36.78 -18.83 -5.48
N GLU A 342 -37.64 -17.83 -5.75
CA GLU A 342 -38.14 -17.55 -7.10
C GLU A 342 -37.00 -17.18 -8.07
N TYR A 343 -36.05 -16.36 -7.62
CA TYR A 343 -34.90 -15.93 -8.42
C TYR A 343 -33.95 -17.10 -8.72
N GLU A 344 -33.67 -17.94 -7.71
CA GLU A 344 -32.87 -19.16 -7.86
C GLU A 344 -33.56 -20.18 -8.79
N ALA A 345 -34.88 -20.34 -8.68
CA ALA A 345 -35.66 -21.19 -9.59
C ALA A 345 -35.67 -20.65 -11.04
N LEU A 346 -35.70 -19.33 -11.22
CA LEU A 346 -35.59 -18.68 -12.53
C LEU A 346 -34.19 -18.83 -13.15
N LEU A 347 -33.14 -18.76 -12.33
CA LEU A 347 -31.75 -19.02 -12.74
C LEU A 347 -31.56 -20.47 -13.18
N LEU A 348 -32.15 -21.43 -12.46
CA LEU A 348 -32.20 -22.86 -12.83
C LEU A 348 -32.98 -23.13 -14.13
N GLN A 349 -33.90 -22.24 -14.52
CA GLN A 349 -34.68 -22.32 -15.77
C GLN A 349 -34.04 -21.54 -16.95
N GLY A 350 -32.87 -20.92 -16.78
CA GLY A 350 -32.08 -20.34 -17.86
C GLY A 350 -32.69 -19.11 -18.56
N LYS A 351 -33.62 -18.37 -17.91
CA LYS A 351 -34.22 -17.17 -18.51
C LYS A 351 -33.65 -15.89 -17.87
N ASP A 352 -32.65 -15.30 -18.53
CA ASP A 352 -32.13 -13.97 -18.22
C ASP A 352 -33.20 -12.89 -18.52
N GLN A 353 -33.65 -12.16 -17.50
CA GLN A 353 -34.64 -11.08 -17.61
C GLN A 353 -34.04 -9.67 -17.79
N ARG A 354 -32.73 -9.54 -18.09
CA ARG A 354 -32.12 -8.23 -18.42
C ARG A 354 -32.87 -7.43 -19.49
N SER A 355 -33.61 -8.09 -20.39
CA SER A 355 -34.39 -7.44 -21.45
C SER A 355 -35.64 -6.70 -20.98
N LYS A 356 -36.20 -6.99 -19.80
CA LYS A 356 -37.45 -6.35 -19.33
C LYS A 356 -37.24 -5.07 -18.50
N ILE A 357 -36.02 -4.82 -18.04
CA ILE A 357 -35.69 -3.63 -17.24
C ILE A 357 -35.26 -2.45 -18.13
N LEU A 358 -34.91 -2.69 -19.40
CA LEU A 358 -34.49 -1.65 -20.33
C LEU A 358 -35.64 -0.98 -21.10
N GLU A 359 -36.88 -1.45 -20.94
CA GLU A 359 -38.07 -0.88 -21.61
C GLU A 359 -39.09 -0.23 -20.64
N ALA A 360 -38.73 -0.03 -19.37
CA ALA A 360 -39.50 0.75 -18.39
C ALA A 360 -38.65 1.91 -17.87
#